data_AF-A0A971ELA3-F1
#
_entry.id   AF-A0A971ELA3-F1
#
_cell.length_a   1.000
_cell.length_b   1.000
_cell.length_c   1.000
_cell.angle_alpha   90.00
_cell.angle_beta   90.00
_cell.angle_gamma   90.00
#
_symmetry.space_group_name_H-M   'P 1'
#
loop_
_entity.id
_entity.type
_entity.pdbx_description
1 polymer ?
#
loop_
_entity_poly.entity_id
_entity_poly.type
_entity_poly.pdbx_seq_one_letter_code
_entity_poly.pdbx_strand_id
1 'polypeptide(L)'
;MAKRLLMLFILVAGYTWLVMATQAPVLKNPLYRCLLDIYGKFTASRAEIKILYNPGLRAGVLSPAEVAALKRQPPAVLSWEELLAKPGPNHNRVKMAVIEPEAPARNQALLDGVVRHQARLLVQCSRMDTWFTFPEGRESLARLRGQCLRAVVFDGGHHLPTLGLYPDIIIVPVTGGYAAHAYMADGMEISRLEALLREAGSPAVLVTVPRWALVKSKACLGTVAARVVKQLLAAECWQRAIPEKPVVIPRLSKFRGNVYGYIDTNATRQCRFLPGRLAALGLDDVRNIYLAFDYRHTDRGEAVACARRLQKSVHRPIKVVNQPVTVAGALWVGWENRIMDR
;
A
#
# COMPACT_ATOMS: atom_id res chain seq x y z
N MET A 1 -24.84 36.10 7.47
CA MET A 1 -23.72 35.41 6.78
C MET A 1 -23.28 34.14 7.49
N ALA A 2 -22.98 34.17 8.80
CA ALA A 2 -22.52 33.02 9.58
C ALA A 2 -23.40 31.77 9.50
N LYS A 3 -24.73 31.91 9.60
CA LYS A 3 -25.68 30.77 9.48
C LYS A 3 -25.62 30.06 8.12
N ARG A 4 -25.39 30.81 7.02
CA ARG A 4 -25.27 30.26 5.67
C ARG A 4 -23.94 29.53 5.47
N LEU A 5 -22.85 30.07 6.03
CA LEU A 5 -21.54 29.42 6.05
C LEU A 5 -21.54 28.14 6.89
N LEU A 6 -22.19 28.16 8.05
CA LEU A 6 -22.34 26.98 8.90
C LEU A 6 -23.17 25.89 8.21
N MET A 7 -24.28 26.26 7.57
CA MET A 7 -25.10 25.31 6.81
C MET A 7 -24.33 24.72 5.62
N LEU A 8 -23.56 25.53 4.89
CA LEU A 8 -22.67 25.04 3.84
C LEU A 8 -21.63 24.06 4.40
N PHE A 9 -21.02 24.37 5.54
CA PHE A 9 -20.07 23.49 6.20
C PHE A 9 -20.71 22.15 6.60
N ILE A 10 -21.91 22.17 7.20
CA ILE A 10 -22.66 20.97 7.58
C ILE A 10 -23.01 20.15 6.34
N LEU A 11 -23.46 20.78 5.25
CA LEU A 11 -23.79 20.09 4.00
C LEU A 11 -22.56 19.46 3.36
N VAL A 12 -21.42 20.17 3.33
CA VAL A 12 -20.16 19.65 2.82
C VAL A 12 -19.65 18.51 3.69
N ALA A 13 -19.70 18.65 5.02
CA ALA A 13 -19.30 17.59 5.96
C ALA A 13 -20.20 16.35 5.83
N GLY A 14 -21.51 16.54 5.74
CA GLY A 14 -22.49 15.48 5.56
C GLY A 14 -22.35 14.76 4.22
N TYR A 15 -22.15 15.49 3.12
CA TYR A 15 -21.88 14.91 1.81
C TYR A 15 -20.55 14.15 1.81
N THR A 16 -19.50 14.71 2.41
CA THR A 16 -18.19 14.05 2.52
C THR A 16 -18.30 12.76 3.34
N TRP A 17 -19.00 12.79 4.48
CA TRP A 17 -19.26 11.61 5.28
C TRP A 17 -20.04 10.56 4.49
N LEU A 18 -21.11 10.95 3.80
CA LEU A 18 -21.92 10.05 2.98
C LEU A 18 -21.09 9.39 1.88
N VAL A 19 -20.23 10.14 1.19
CA VAL A 19 -19.35 9.62 0.14
C VAL A 19 -18.25 8.71 0.70
N MET A 20 -17.74 9.00 1.91
CA MET A 20 -16.74 8.15 2.56
C MET A 20 -17.35 6.87 3.15
N ALA A 21 -18.59 6.94 3.63
CA ALA A 21 -19.30 5.83 4.27
C ALA A 21 -20.01 4.91 3.27
N THR A 22 -20.47 5.44 2.13
CA THR A 22 -21.20 4.67 1.12
C THR A 22 -20.31 4.38 -0.09
N GLN A 23 -20.29 3.13 -0.56
CA GLN A 23 -19.68 2.79 -1.85
C GLN A 23 -20.61 3.10 -3.04
N ALA A 24 -21.63 3.95 -2.86
CA ALA A 24 -22.67 4.19 -3.84
C ALA A 24 -22.10 4.82 -5.12
N PRO A 25 -22.18 4.15 -6.30
CA PRO A 25 -21.61 4.65 -7.55
C PRO A 25 -22.19 6.00 -7.99
N VAL A 26 -23.46 6.27 -7.65
CA VAL A 26 -24.18 7.51 -8.00
C VAL A 26 -23.51 8.76 -7.41
N LEU A 27 -22.85 8.62 -6.26
CA LEU A 27 -22.14 9.73 -5.61
C LEU A 27 -20.73 9.96 -6.20
N LYS A 28 -20.21 9.03 -7.00
CA LYS A 28 -18.88 9.07 -7.61
C LYS A 28 -18.93 9.53 -9.07
N ASN A 29 -19.65 10.61 -9.33
CA ASN A 29 -19.79 11.17 -10.67
C ASN A 29 -18.48 11.88 -11.14
N PRO A 30 -18.38 12.28 -12.42
CA PRO A 30 -17.19 12.97 -12.93
C PRO A 30 -16.82 14.25 -12.18
N LEU A 31 -17.80 15.01 -11.69
CA LEU A 31 -17.57 16.22 -10.90
C LEU A 31 -16.91 15.89 -9.57
N TYR A 32 -17.38 14.86 -8.86
CA TYR A 32 -16.76 14.37 -7.63
C TYR A 32 -15.29 13.99 -7.86
N ARG A 33 -14.98 13.24 -8.93
CA ARG A 33 -13.60 12.87 -9.28
C ARG A 33 -12.72 14.09 -9.57
N CYS A 34 -13.24 15.07 -10.29
CA CYS A 34 -12.53 16.32 -10.56
C CYS A 34 -12.21 17.08 -9.27
N LEU A 35 -13.19 17.25 -8.37
CA LEU A 35 -12.99 17.89 -7.07
C LEU A 35 -11.98 17.12 -6.21
N LEU A 36 -12.07 15.79 -6.22
CA LEU A 36 -11.15 14.92 -5.50
C LEU A 36 -9.72 15.03 -6.01
N ASP A 37 -9.54 15.15 -7.33
CA ASP A 37 -8.23 15.36 -7.96
C ASP A 37 -7.68 16.75 -7.66
N ILE A 38 -8.50 17.79 -7.66
CA ILE A 38 -8.08 19.15 -7.28
C ILE A 38 -7.63 19.16 -5.82
N TYR A 39 -8.46 18.65 -4.91
CA TYR A 39 -8.12 18.52 -3.50
C TYR A 39 -6.85 17.69 -3.32
N GLY A 40 -6.82 16.50 -3.91
CA GLY A 40 -5.74 15.54 -3.80
C GLY A 40 -4.42 16.09 -4.32
N LYS A 41 -4.42 16.82 -5.44
CA LYS A 41 -3.22 17.48 -5.98
C LYS A 41 -2.77 18.62 -5.06
N PHE A 42 -3.71 19.43 -4.56
CA PHE A 42 -3.40 20.53 -3.66
C PHE A 42 -2.76 20.04 -2.36
N THR A 43 -3.38 19.07 -1.68
CA THR A 43 -2.87 18.52 -0.42
C THR A 43 -1.59 17.71 -0.64
N ALA A 44 -1.52 16.87 -1.67
CA ALA A 44 -0.32 16.10 -2.00
C ALA A 44 0.88 16.97 -2.33
N SER A 45 0.70 18.20 -2.84
CA SER A 45 1.82 19.13 -3.11
C SER A 45 2.41 19.74 -1.84
N ARG A 46 1.62 19.84 -0.77
CA ARG A 46 1.97 20.51 0.50
C ARG A 46 2.27 19.54 1.64
N ALA A 47 1.89 18.27 1.48
CA ALA A 47 2.09 17.24 2.47
C ALA A 47 3.56 17.14 2.87
N GLU A 48 3.82 17.03 4.17
CA GLU A 48 5.12 16.58 4.63
C GLU A 48 5.30 15.10 4.25
N ILE A 49 6.43 14.78 3.63
CA ILE A 49 6.81 13.41 3.28
C ILE A 49 7.98 13.06 4.18
N LYS A 50 7.84 12.02 5.00
CA LYS A 50 8.90 11.53 5.88
C LYS A 50 9.34 10.15 5.45
N ILE A 51 10.63 10.01 5.16
CA ILE A 51 11.26 8.72 4.89
C ILE A 51 11.72 8.14 6.24
N LEU A 52 11.13 7.03 6.67
CA LEU A 52 11.43 6.41 7.96
C LEU A 52 12.51 5.32 7.84
N TYR A 53 12.53 4.62 6.70
CA TYR A 53 13.51 3.58 6.40
C TYR A 53 13.90 3.67 4.92
N ASN A 54 15.20 3.78 4.64
CA ASN A 54 15.72 3.98 3.28
C ASN A 54 16.89 3.03 2.98
N PRO A 55 16.63 1.81 2.48
CA PRO A 55 17.66 0.93 1.95
C PRO A 55 18.13 1.33 0.54
N GLY A 56 17.51 2.35 -0.06
CA GLY A 56 17.80 2.82 -1.42
C GLY A 56 16.83 2.31 -2.49
N LEU A 57 16.82 2.97 -3.64
CA LEU A 57 16.05 2.52 -4.80
C LEU A 57 16.74 1.35 -5.50
N ARG A 58 15.97 0.45 -6.11
CA ARG A 58 16.54 -0.66 -6.86
C ARG A 58 17.29 -0.17 -8.11
N ALA A 59 18.57 -0.52 -8.17
CA ALA A 59 19.45 -0.19 -9.30
C ALA A 59 19.05 -0.94 -10.58
N GLY A 60 19.42 -0.38 -11.73
CA GLY A 60 19.22 -1.00 -13.05
C GLY A 60 17.82 -0.83 -13.66
N VAL A 61 16.86 -0.28 -12.92
CA VAL A 61 15.50 -0.04 -13.42
C VAL A 61 15.39 1.30 -14.18
N LEU A 62 16.08 2.33 -13.68
CA LEU A 62 16.12 3.66 -14.28
C LEU A 62 17.51 3.86 -14.91
N SER A 63 17.53 4.30 -16.17
CA SER A 63 18.77 4.75 -16.82
C SER A 63 19.24 6.10 -16.27
N PRO A 64 20.52 6.46 -16.43
CA PRO A 64 21.03 7.78 -16.02
C PRO A 64 20.25 8.95 -16.63
N ALA A 65 19.83 8.83 -17.89
CA ALA A 65 19.01 9.84 -18.57
C ALA A 65 17.62 9.99 -17.92
N GLU A 66 16.99 8.89 -17.53
CA GLU A 66 15.69 8.90 -16.84
C GLU A 66 15.80 9.46 -15.42
N VAL A 67 16.88 9.15 -14.70
CA VAL A 67 17.19 9.76 -13.39
C VAL A 67 17.34 11.27 -13.53
N ALA A 68 18.13 11.73 -14.49
CA ALA A 68 18.31 13.16 -14.77
C ALA A 68 16.99 13.84 -15.19
N ALA A 69 16.13 13.16 -15.93
CA ALA A 69 14.80 13.67 -16.29
C ALA A 69 13.88 13.79 -15.06
N LEU A 70 13.82 12.78 -14.20
CA LEU A 70 13.00 12.78 -12.98
C LEU A 70 13.45 13.81 -11.93
N LYS A 71 14.75 14.11 -11.85
CA LYS A 71 15.26 15.19 -10.99
C LYS A 71 14.77 16.58 -11.47
N ARG A 72 14.68 16.77 -12.80
CA ARG A 72 14.29 18.06 -13.43
C ARG A 72 12.79 18.30 -13.44
N GLN A 73 12.00 17.29 -13.78
CA GLN A 73 10.55 17.43 -13.95
C GLN A 73 9.78 16.20 -13.48
N PRO A 74 8.51 16.37 -13.04
CA PRO A 74 7.69 15.23 -12.63
C PRO A 74 7.43 14.27 -13.82
N PRO A 75 7.19 12.98 -13.55
CA PRO A 75 6.85 12.01 -14.59
C PRO A 75 5.49 12.33 -15.24
N ALA A 76 5.27 11.81 -16.44
CA ALA A 76 3.95 11.77 -17.06
C ALA A 76 3.11 10.68 -16.37
N VAL A 77 2.00 11.06 -15.74
CA VAL A 77 1.15 10.15 -14.96
C VAL A 77 0.05 9.59 -15.86
N LEU A 78 0.03 8.27 -16.01
CA LEU A 78 -0.95 7.51 -16.79
C LEU A 78 -2.03 6.94 -15.86
N SER A 79 -3.30 7.11 -16.22
CA SER A 79 -4.44 6.46 -15.58
C SER A 79 -4.57 5.00 -16.01
N TRP A 80 -5.41 4.25 -15.31
CA TRP A 80 -5.71 2.88 -15.69
C TRP A 80 -6.44 2.80 -17.05
N GLU A 81 -7.25 3.79 -17.43
CA GLU A 81 -7.87 3.89 -18.76
C GLU A 81 -6.81 4.07 -19.85
N GLU A 82 -5.84 4.97 -19.61
CA GLU A 82 -4.72 5.23 -20.54
C GLU A 82 -3.86 3.98 -20.74
N LEU A 83 -3.68 3.16 -19.68
CA LEU A 83 -2.96 1.88 -19.78
C LEU A 83 -3.68 0.85 -20.66
N LEU A 84 -5.01 0.85 -20.68
CA LEU A 84 -5.81 -0.05 -21.53
C LEU A 84 -5.83 0.40 -22.98
N ALA A 85 -5.65 1.70 -23.24
CA ALA A 85 -5.55 2.25 -24.57
C ALA A 85 -4.23 1.88 -25.29
N LYS A 86 -4.18 2.15 -26.59
CA LYS A 86 -2.92 2.09 -27.35
C LYS A 86 -1.98 3.21 -26.86
N PRO A 87 -0.66 2.99 -26.83
CA PRO A 87 0.28 4.04 -26.52
C PRO A 87 0.10 5.24 -27.45
N GLY A 88 -0.04 6.42 -26.85
CA GLY A 88 0.05 7.68 -27.59
C GLY A 88 1.49 7.94 -28.07
N PRO A 89 1.71 9.06 -28.78
CA PRO A 89 3.04 9.47 -29.20
C PRO A 89 3.98 9.55 -27.98
N ASN A 90 5.24 9.15 -28.19
CA ASN A 90 6.19 9.03 -27.10
C ASN A 90 6.58 10.44 -26.61
N HIS A 91 5.96 10.88 -25.51
CA HIS A 91 6.42 12.07 -24.82
C HIS A 91 7.79 11.77 -24.20
N ASN A 92 8.77 12.67 -24.36
CA ASN A 92 10.15 12.58 -23.83
C ASN A 92 10.23 12.61 -22.27
N ARG A 93 9.19 12.12 -21.59
CA ARG A 93 9.03 12.13 -20.14
C ARG A 93 8.99 10.69 -19.63
N VAL A 94 9.62 10.47 -18.48
CA VAL A 94 9.47 9.21 -17.74
C VAL A 94 8.01 9.03 -17.36
N LYS A 95 7.46 7.84 -17.63
CA LYS A 95 6.04 7.53 -17.39
C LYS A 95 5.84 6.84 -16.05
N MET A 96 4.79 7.23 -15.34
CA MET A 96 4.31 6.63 -14.10
C MET A 96 2.89 6.12 -14.31
N ALA A 97 2.69 4.83 -14.12
CA ALA A 97 1.38 4.21 -14.08
C ALA A 97 0.77 4.34 -12.68
N VAL A 98 -0.49 4.75 -12.59
CA VAL A 98 -1.24 4.76 -11.33
C VAL A 98 -2.47 3.88 -11.48
N ILE A 99 -2.57 2.85 -10.64
CA ILE A 99 -3.71 1.93 -10.61
C ILE A 99 -4.51 2.19 -9.33
N GLU A 100 -5.60 2.94 -9.50
CA GLU A 100 -6.55 3.33 -8.45
C GLU A 100 -7.45 2.16 -8.03
N PRO A 101 -8.10 2.23 -6.85
CA PRO A 101 -9.04 1.20 -6.41
C PRO A 101 -10.21 0.94 -7.37
N GLU A 102 -10.61 1.96 -8.14
CA GLU A 102 -11.75 1.92 -9.06
C GLU A 102 -11.44 1.29 -10.41
N ALA A 103 -10.16 0.99 -10.71
CA ALA A 103 -9.79 0.32 -11.95
C ALA A 103 -10.60 -0.98 -12.11
N PRO A 104 -10.84 -1.50 -13.32
CA PRO A 104 -11.55 -2.76 -13.50
C PRO A 104 -10.74 -3.94 -12.97
N ALA A 105 -11.41 -5.05 -12.62
CA ALA A 105 -10.77 -6.30 -12.19
C ALA A 105 -10.10 -7.06 -13.36
N ARG A 106 -9.38 -6.34 -14.23
CA ARG A 106 -8.64 -6.84 -15.40
C ARG A 106 -7.14 -6.63 -15.19
N ASN A 107 -6.62 -7.14 -14.07
CA ASN A 107 -5.27 -6.84 -13.61
C ASN A 107 -4.21 -7.18 -14.66
N GLN A 108 -4.34 -8.32 -15.37
CA GLN A 108 -3.40 -8.69 -16.42
C GLN A 108 -3.29 -7.61 -17.52
N ALA A 109 -4.43 -7.16 -18.06
CA ALA A 109 -4.45 -6.14 -19.10
C ALA A 109 -3.86 -4.80 -18.65
N LEU A 110 -4.08 -4.42 -17.38
CA LEU A 110 -3.48 -3.21 -16.80
C LEU A 110 -1.96 -3.34 -16.73
N LEU A 111 -1.44 -4.48 -16.26
CA LEU A 111 0.01 -4.72 -16.16
C LEU A 111 0.67 -4.86 -17.53
N ASP A 112 -0.01 -5.45 -18.50
CA ASP A 112 0.43 -5.45 -19.89
C ASP A 112 0.47 -4.02 -20.45
N GLY A 113 -0.46 -3.16 -20.04
CA GLY A 113 -0.43 -1.73 -20.31
C GLY A 113 0.82 -1.05 -19.71
N VAL A 114 1.16 -1.33 -18.46
CA VAL A 114 2.39 -0.79 -17.82
C VAL A 114 3.62 -1.15 -18.66
N VAL A 115 3.71 -2.41 -19.10
CA VAL A 115 4.78 -2.91 -19.96
C VAL A 115 4.79 -2.19 -21.31
N ARG A 116 3.65 -2.22 -22.02
CA ARG A 116 3.46 -1.64 -23.35
C ARG A 116 3.76 -0.14 -23.41
N HIS A 117 3.35 0.61 -22.39
CA HIS A 117 3.60 2.04 -22.29
C HIS A 117 5.02 2.38 -21.83
N GLN A 118 5.82 1.39 -21.46
CA GLN A 118 7.17 1.55 -20.92
C GLN A 118 7.18 2.43 -19.65
N ALA A 119 6.16 2.28 -18.79
CA ALA A 119 6.15 2.96 -17.51
C ALA A 119 7.29 2.46 -16.63
N ARG A 120 8.00 3.40 -15.99
CA ARG A 120 9.15 3.13 -15.11
C ARG A 120 8.80 3.16 -13.63
N LEU A 121 7.63 3.69 -13.31
CA LEU A 121 7.08 3.77 -11.96
C LEU A 121 5.66 3.21 -12.00
N LEU A 122 5.32 2.34 -11.06
CA LEU A 122 3.97 1.80 -10.87
C LEU A 122 3.51 2.11 -9.46
N VAL A 123 2.45 2.89 -9.31
CA VAL A 123 1.79 3.17 -8.03
C VAL A 123 0.51 2.34 -7.94
N GLN A 124 0.35 1.61 -6.83
CA GLN A 124 -0.76 0.67 -6.67
C GLN A 124 -1.36 0.63 -5.28
N CYS A 125 -2.61 0.18 -5.23
CA CYS A 125 -3.42 -0.03 -4.03
C CYS A 125 -3.70 -1.55 -3.78
N SER A 126 -4.38 -1.84 -2.67
CA SER A 126 -4.56 -3.19 -2.08
C SER A 126 -5.06 -4.31 -3.02
N ARG A 127 -5.92 -4.00 -3.99
CA ARG A 127 -6.48 -5.05 -4.87
C ARG A 127 -5.38 -5.73 -5.70
N MET A 128 -4.40 -4.97 -6.17
CA MET A 128 -3.33 -5.52 -7.00
C MET A 128 -2.32 -6.33 -6.18
N ASP A 129 -2.15 -6.01 -4.90
CA ASP A 129 -1.34 -6.81 -3.98
C ASP A 129 -1.89 -8.23 -3.83
N THR A 130 -3.22 -8.35 -3.76
CA THR A 130 -3.88 -9.66 -3.71
C THR A 130 -3.70 -10.42 -5.02
N TRP A 131 -3.79 -9.73 -6.17
CA TRP A 131 -3.57 -10.35 -7.48
C TRP A 131 -2.18 -11.00 -7.60
N PHE A 132 -1.12 -10.35 -7.11
CA PHE A 132 0.23 -10.88 -7.16
C PHE A 132 0.45 -12.16 -6.34
N THR A 133 -0.51 -12.56 -5.52
CA THR A 133 -0.47 -13.82 -4.78
C THR A 133 -1.06 -15.03 -5.55
N PHE A 134 -1.56 -14.81 -6.77
CA PHE A 134 -2.01 -15.86 -7.70
C PHE A 134 -0.94 -16.19 -8.76
N PRO A 135 -0.96 -17.38 -9.38
CA PRO A 135 0.03 -17.79 -10.39
C PRO A 135 0.28 -16.75 -11.50
N GLU A 136 -0.78 -16.25 -12.13
CA GLU A 136 -0.74 -15.29 -13.24
C GLU A 136 -0.19 -13.93 -12.77
N GLY A 137 -0.55 -13.54 -11.54
CA GLY A 137 -0.01 -12.35 -10.89
C GLY A 137 1.49 -12.47 -10.64
N ARG A 138 1.98 -13.64 -10.18
CA ARG A 138 3.42 -13.87 -9.93
C ARG A 138 4.26 -13.68 -11.18
N GLU A 139 3.80 -14.20 -12.31
CA GLU A 139 4.48 -14.05 -13.60
C GLU A 139 4.54 -12.58 -14.03
N SER A 140 3.43 -11.87 -13.89
CA SER A 140 3.38 -10.43 -14.17
C SER A 140 4.29 -9.63 -13.25
N LEU A 141 4.38 -9.98 -11.97
CA LEU A 141 5.30 -9.33 -11.03
C LEU A 141 6.77 -9.51 -11.44
N ALA A 142 7.15 -10.70 -11.90
CA ALA A 142 8.52 -10.95 -12.38
C ALA A 142 8.87 -10.05 -13.57
N ARG A 143 7.96 -9.89 -14.54
CA ARG A 143 8.11 -8.98 -15.67
C ARG A 143 8.24 -7.51 -15.22
N LEU A 144 7.32 -7.05 -14.38
CA LEU A 144 7.30 -5.67 -13.89
C LEU A 144 8.58 -5.30 -13.14
N ARG A 145 9.14 -6.25 -12.39
CA ARG A 145 10.38 -6.04 -11.65
C ARG A 145 11.55 -5.68 -12.55
N GLY A 146 11.67 -6.26 -13.74
CA GLY A 146 12.75 -5.90 -14.65
C GLY A 146 12.59 -4.51 -15.28
N GLN A 147 11.40 -3.91 -15.21
CA GLN A 147 11.05 -2.73 -15.99
C GLN A 147 10.78 -1.47 -15.17
N CYS A 148 10.14 -1.61 -14.01
CA CYS A 148 9.63 -0.48 -13.23
C CYS A 148 9.85 -0.64 -11.72
N LEU A 149 9.93 0.50 -11.03
CA LEU A 149 9.86 0.57 -9.57
C LEU A 149 8.39 0.53 -9.14
N ARG A 150 8.10 -0.32 -8.15
CA ARG A 150 6.74 -0.54 -7.61
C ARG A 150 6.57 0.20 -6.28
N ALA A 151 5.65 1.15 -6.25
CA ALA A 151 5.21 1.86 -5.07
C ALA A 151 3.83 1.37 -4.63
N VAL A 152 3.70 0.95 -3.38
CA VAL A 152 2.46 0.43 -2.81
C VAL A 152 1.93 1.42 -1.77
N VAL A 153 0.66 1.80 -1.89
CA VAL A 153 -0.07 2.48 -0.81
C VAL A 153 -0.45 1.44 0.22
N PHE A 154 0.08 1.53 1.43
CA PHE A 154 -0.15 0.58 2.51
C PHE A 154 -1.00 1.26 3.59
N ASP A 155 -2.29 0.97 3.64
CA ASP A 155 -3.21 1.65 4.57
C ASP A 155 -4.00 0.71 5.50
N GLY A 156 -3.38 -0.41 5.88
CA GLY A 156 -3.92 -1.33 6.88
C GLY A 156 -3.20 -2.68 6.87
N GLY A 157 -3.50 -3.52 7.85
CA GLY A 157 -2.92 -4.86 7.99
C GLY A 157 -3.22 -5.79 6.81
N HIS A 158 -4.27 -5.54 6.04
CA HIS A 158 -4.57 -6.27 4.80
C HIS A 158 -3.49 -6.20 3.73
N HIS A 159 -2.57 -5.23 3.82
CA HIS A 159 -1.39 -5.12 2.95
C HIS A 159 -0.18 -5.90 3.47
N LEU A 160 -0.23 -6.53 4.64
CA LEU A 160 0.91 -7.23 5.22
C LEU A 160 1.55 -8.26 4.26
N PRO A 161 0.79 -9.07 3.48
CA PRO A 161 1.38 -9.99 2.51
C PRO A 161 2.19 -9.29 1.41
N THR A 162 2.01 -7.99 1.19
CA THR A 162 2.80 -7.24 0.20
C THR A 162 4.26 -7.10 0.60
N LEU A 163 4.61 -7.23 1.88
CA LEU A 163 6.00 -7.13 2.32
C LEU A 163 6.88 -8.23 1.72
N GLY A 164 6.37 -9.47 1.62
CA GLY A 164 7.07 -10.57 0.94
C GLY A 164 7.03 -10.50 -0.59
N LEU A 165 6.30 -9.53 -1.15
CA LEU A 165 6.35 -9.17 -2.57
C LEU A 165 7.37 -8.04 -2.86
N TYR A 166 8.19 -7.68 -1.85
CA TYR A 166 9.35 -6.78 -1.93
C TYR A 166 9.17 -5.56 -2.87
N PRO A 167 8.13 -4.72 -2.63
CA PRO A 167 7.98 -3.47 -3.37
C PRO A 167 9.22 -2.59 -3.20
N ASP A 168 9.42 -1.66 -4.12
CA ASP A 168 10.53 -0.70 -4.03
C ASP A 168 10.22 0.42 -3.03
N ILE A 169 8.94 0.81 -2.93
CA ILE A 169 8.48 1.90 -2.06
C ILE A 169 7.16 1.47 -1.40
N ILE A 170 7.07 1.69 -0.09
CA ILE A 170 5.83 1.59 0.70
C ILE A 170 5.46 3.01 1.13
N ILE A 171 4.32 3.50 0.64
CA ILE A 171 3.77 4.81 1.00
C ILE A 171 2.63 4.58 1.99
N VAL A 172 2.79 5.08 3.20
CA VAL A 172 1.84 4.88 4.29
C VAL A 172 1.13 6.18 4.62
N PRO A 173 -0.19 6.26 4.43
CA PRO A 173 -0.96 7.39 4.90
C PRO A 173 -1.25 7.24 6.41
N VAL A 174 -0.64 8.11 7.21
CA VAL A 174 -0.59 7.99 8.68
C VAL A 174 -1.65 8.85 9.34
N THR A 175 -2.33 8.26 10.33
CA THR A 175 -3.17 8.97 11.29
C THR A 175 -2.93 8.40 12.68
N GLY A 176 -2.72 9.24 13.70
CA GLY A 176 -2.53 8.80 15.09
C GLY A 176 -1.39 7.79 15.32
N GLY A 177 -0.38 7.72 14.45
CA GLY A 177 0.69 6.71 14.54
C GLY A 177 0.37 5.37 13.88
N TYR A 178 -0.73 5.27 13.12
CA TYR A 178 -1.17 4.06 12.44
C TYR A 178 -1.30 4.23 10.92
N ALA A 179 -1.01 3.16 10.19
CA ALA A 179 -1.58 2.88 8.88
C ALA A 179 -2.98 2.31 9.09
N ALA A 180 -4.01 3.07 8.72
CA ALA A 180 -5.40 2.66 8.98
C ALA A 180 -6.33 2.94 7.78
N HIS A 181 -7.23 1.98 7.55
CA HIS A 181 -8.26 2.09 6.54
C HIS A 181 -9.49 2.80 7.14
N ALA A 182 -10.27 3.49 6.31
CA ALA A 182 -11.45 4.21 6.80
C ALA A 182 -12.50 3.27 7.41
N TYR A 183 -12.72 2.11 6.76
CA TYR A 183 -13.78 1.15 7.12
C TYR A 183 -13.26 -0.22 7.62
N MET A 184 -11.98 -0.54 7.46
CA MET A 184 -11.44 -1.81 7.95
C MET A 184 -10.82 -1.56 9.32
N ALA A 185 -11.25 -2.35 10.31
CA ALA A 185 -10.65 -2.37 11.64
C ALA A 185 -9.44 -3.30 11.57
N ASP A 186 -8.35 -2.85 10.94
CA ASP A 186 -7.15 -3.66 10.75
C ASP A 186 -5.86 -2.84 10.84
N GLY A 187 -5.91 -1.69 11.52
CA GLY A 187 -4.81 -0.74 11.61
C GLY A 187 -3.50 -1.33 12.12
N MET A 188 -2.39 -0.82 11.57
CA MET A 188 -1.04 -1.27 11.90
C MET A 188 -0.19 -0.08 12.34
N GLU A 189 0.46 -0.19 13.50
CA GLU A 189 1.35 0.86 14.00
C GLU A 189 2.54 1.07 13.06
N ILE A 190 2.90 2.34 12.85
CA ILE A 190 4.02 2.69 11.96
C ILE A 190 5.36 2.20 12.52
N SER A 191 5.57 2.35 13.82
CA SER A 191 6.75 1.81 14.52
C SER A 191 6.89 0.31 14.32
N ARG A 192 5.76 -0.42 14.40
CA ARG A 192 5.74 -1.86 14.18
C ARG A 192 6.09 -2.21 12.73
N LEU A 193 5.51 -1.52 11.75
CA LEU A 193 5.83 -1.72 10.34
C LEU A 193 7.31 -1.44 10.04
N GLU A 194 7.86 -0.35 10.57
CA GLU A 194 9.28 -0.02 10.44
C GLU A 194 10.17 -1.12 11.03
N ALA A 195 9.86 -1.60 12.24
CA ALA A 195 10.60 -2.68 12.89
C ALA A 195 10.59 -3.96 12.03
N LEU A 196 9.44 -4.33 11.45
CA LEU A 196 9.36 -5.50 10.56
C LEU A 196 10.25 -5.37 9.32
N LEU A 197 10.29 -4.18 8.71
CA LEU A 197 11.12 -3.94 7.53
C LEU A 197 12.62 -4.02 7.88
N ARG A 198 13.01 -3.46 9.03
CA ARG A 198 14.40 -3.52 9.52
C ARG A 198 14.81 -4.94 9.90
N GLU A 199 13.99 -5.65 10.68
CA GLU A 199 14.21 -7.06 11.08
C GLU A 199 14.39 -7.98 9.87
N ALA A 200 13.61 -7.75 8.80
CA ALA A 200 13.67 -8.56 7.59
C ALA A 200 14.77 -8.14 6.61
N GLY A 201 15.44 -7.00 6.83
CA GLY A 201 16.30 -6.36 5.83
C GLY A 201 15.55 -6.15 4.51
N SER A 202 14.34 -5.59 4.61
CA SER A 202 13.46 -5.35 3.46
C SER A 202 14.12 -4.40 2.47
N PRO A 203 13.98 -4.61 1.15
CA PRO A 203 14.42 -3.63 0.16
C PRO A 203 13.47 -2.43 0.07
N ALA A 204 12.29 -2.46 0.69
CA ALA A 204 11.33 -1.40 0.48
C ALA A 204 11.72 -0.14 1.25
N VAL A 205 11.72 1.01 0.56
CA VAL A 205 11.75 2.31 1.24
C VAL A 205 10.42 2.53 1.95
N LEU A 206 10.44 2.81 3.25
CA LEU A 206 9.24 3.17 4.02
C LEU A 206 9.08 4.68 4.06
N VAL A 207 7.95 5.14 3.53
CA VAL A 207 7.60 6.55 3.49
C VAL A 207 6.25 6.76 4.16
N THR A 208 6.15 7.81 4.95
CA THR A 208 4.89 8.24 5.56
C THR A 208 4.46 9.58 5.01
N VAL A 209 3.15 9.73 4.88
CA VAL A 209 2.47 10.98 4.54
C VAL A 209 1.25 11.15 5.45
N PRO A 210 0.83 12.38 5.79
CA PRO A 210 -0.40 12.58 6.54
C PRO A 210 -1.62 11.97 5.82
N ARG A 211 -2.51 11.29 6.56
CA ARG A 211 -3.68 10.60 5.98
C ARG A 211 -4.58 11.52 5.16
N TRP A 212 -4.77 12.76 5.59
CA TRP A 212 -5.57 13.77 4.88
C TRP A 212 -4.96 14.17 3.53
N ALA A 213 -3.67 13.93 3.32
CA ALA A 213 -2.95 14.30 2.11
C ALA A 213 -2.79 13.15 1.10
N LEU A 214 -3.37 11.98 1.37
CA LEU A 214 -3.34 10.84 0.47
C LEU A 214 -4.75 10.30 0.24
N VAL A 215 -5.36 10.85 -0.80
CA VAL A 215 -6.58 10.32 -1.39
C VAL A 215 -6.19 9.39 -2.53
N LYS A 216 -6.92 8.27 -2.69
CA LYS A 216 -6.62 7.25 -3.72
C LYS A 216 -7.13 7.67 -5.11
N SER A 217 -6.71 8.87 -5.57
CA SER A 217 -6.96 9.39 -6.92
C SER A 217 -5.68 9.48 -7.75
N LYS A 218 -5.79 9.48 -9.08
CA LYS A 218 -4.66 9.56 -10.02
C LYS A 218 -3.77 10.76 -9.72
N ALA A 219 -4.38 11.95 -9.61
CA ALA A 219 -3.62 13.18 -9.41
C ALA A 219 -2.88 13.18 -8.06
N CYS A 220 -3.54 12.72 -7.00
CA CYS A 220 -2.97 12.66 -5.67
C CYS A 220 -1.82 11.63 -5.58
N LEU A 221 -2.11 10.37 -5.93
CA LEU A 221 -1.15 9.27 -5.88
C LEU A 221 0.08 9.55 -6.76
N GLY A 222 -0.14 10.05 -7.98
CA GLY A 222 0.94 10.42 -8.89
C GLY A 222 1.80 11.56 -8.33
N THR A 223 1.19 12.57 -7.72
CA THR A 223 1.91 13.70 -7.11
C THR A 223 2.74 13.26 -5.90
N VAL A 224 2.15 12.47 -4.99
CA VAL A 224 2.89 11.95 -3.82
C VAL A 224 4.05 11.09 -4.28
N ALA A 225 3.81 10.09 -5.14
CA ALA A 225 4.86 9.19 -5.61
C ALA A 225 5.97 9.93 -6.36
N ALA A 226 5.64 10.93 -7.17
CA ALA A 226 6.64 11.74 -7.87
C ALA A 226 7.53 12.51 -6.88
N ARG A 227 6.94 13.11 -5.84
CA ARG A 227 7.69 13.81 -4.79
C ARG A 227 8.57 12.85 -3.99
N VAL A 228 8.06 11.66 -3.65
CA VAL A 228 8.83 10.60 -2.97
C VAL A 228 10.04 10.20 -3.82
N VAL A 229 9.83 9.84 -5.08
CA VAL A 229 10.93 9.44 -5.98
C VAL A 229 11.94 10.57 -6.13
N LYS A 230 11.51 11.82 -6.26
CA LYS A 230 12.42 12.97 -6.35
C LYS A 230 13.30 13.09 -5.10
N GLN A 231 12.73 12.93 -3.90
CA GLN A 231 13.51 12.94 -2.64
C GLN A 231 14.51 11.77 -2.59
N LEU A 232 14.10 10.57 -3.00
CA LEU A 232 14.97 9.39 -2.99
C LEU A 232 16.11 9.50 -4.00
N LEU A 233 15.85 10.06 -5.19
CA LEU A 233 16.89 10.34 -6.18
C LEU A 233 17.87 11.42 -5.72
N ALA A 234 17.44 12.36 -4.87
CA ALA A 234 18.34 13.36 -4.28
C ALA A 234 19.23 12.76 -3.17
N ALA A 235 18.76 11.71 -2.50
CA ALA A 235 19.55 10.98 -1.50
C ALA A 235 20.60 10.04 -2.13
N GLU A 236 20.51 9.74 -3.44
CA GLU A 236 21.45 8.92 -4.21
C GLU A 236 21.74 7.53 -3.61
N CYS A 237 20.80 7.02 -2.82
CA CYS A 237 20.88 5.70 -2.21
C CYS A 237 20.29 4.65 -3.16
N TRP A 238 21.11 3.68 -3.53
CA TRP A 238 20.74 2.59 -4.42
C TRP A 238 21.05 1.24 -3.79
N GLN A 239 20.19 0.26 -4.06
CA GLN A 239 20.38 -1.13 -3.65
C GLN A 239 20.40 -2.04 -4.86
N ARG A 240 21.07 -3.19 -4.70
CA ARG A 240 21.08 -4.24 -5.72
C ARG A 240 19.70 -4.86 -5.87
N ALA A 241 19.39 -5.31 -7.08
CA ALA A 241 18.19 -6.09 -7.32
C ALA A 241 18.25 -7.40 -6.52
N ILE A 242 17.10 -7.77 -5.95
CA ILE A 242 16.91 -9.07 -5.31
C ILE A 242 16.62 -10.10 -6.41
N PRO A 243 17.50 -11.09 -6.64
CA PRO A 243 17.35 -12.07 -7.71
C PRO A 243 16.26 -13.11 -7.42
N GLU A 244 15.94 -13.35 -6.14
CA GLU A 244 14.95 -14.34 -5.74
C GLU A 244 13.55 -13.95 -6.21
N LYS A 245 12.78 -14.94 -6.68
CA LYS A 245 11.34 -14.79 -6.95
C LYS A 245 10.57 -14.79 -5.63
N PRO A 246 9.43 -14.08 -5.53
CA PRO A 246 8.72 -13.99 -4.27
C PRO A 246 7.96 -15.30 -4.06
N VAL A 247 8.13 -15.90 -2.88
CA VAL A 247 7.43 -17.14 -2.54
C VAL A 247 6.09 -16.76 -1.95
N VAL A 248 5.03 -16.94 -2.73
CA VAL A 248 3.67 -16.54 -2.35
C VAL A 248 2.63 -17.57 -2.71
N ILE A 249 1.58 -17.58 -1.90
CA ILE A 249 0.29 -18.22 -2.13
C ILE A 249 -0.79 -17.17 -1.78
N PRO A 250 -2.07 -17.36 -2.14
CA PRO A 250 -3.10 -16.36 -1.85
C PRO A 250 -3.01 -15.83 -0.41
N ARG A 251 -2.97 -14.50 -0.21
CA ARG A 251 -2.90 -13.82 1.11
C ARG A 251 -1.68 -14.11 2.00
N LEU A 252 -0.68 -14.82 1.51
CA LEU A 252 0.53 -15.18 2.27
C LEU A 252 1.77 -15.00 1.40
N SER A 253 2.82 -14.43 1.97
CA SER A 253 4.11 -14.29 1.29
C SER A 253 5.27 -14.59 2.22
N LYS A 254 6.40 -14.98 1.64
CA LYS A 254 7.63 -15.28 2.37
C LYS A 254 8.79 -14.46 1.81
N PHE A 255 9.59 -13.87 2.69
CA PHE A 255 10.82 -13.17 2.36
C PHE A 255 11.85 -13.29 3.49
N ARG A 256 13.08 -13.73 3.15
CA ARG A 256 14.23 -13.85 4.07
C ARG A 256 13.91 -14.53 5.41
N GLY A 257 13.24 -15.67 5.34
CA GLY A 257 12.83 -16.44 6.52
C GLY A 257 11.71 -15.79 7.34
N ASN A 258 10.98 -14.81 6.79
CA ASN A 258 9.79 -14.23 7.41
C ASN A 258 8.57 -14.50 6.56
N VAL A 259 7.48 -14.94 7.18
CA VAL A 259 6.17 -15.11 6.52
C VAL A 259 5.25 -13.95 6.92
N TYR A 260 4.51 -13.42 5.96
CA TYR A 260 3.56 -12.34 6.12
C TYR A 260 2.18 -12.79 5.65
N GLY A 261 1.20 -12.78 6.55
CA GLY A 261 -0.14 -13.32 6.27
C GLY A 261 -1.26 -12.38 6.68
N TYR A 262 -2.33 -12.36 5.89
CA TYR A 262 -3.57 -11.68 6.25
C TYR A 262 -4.74 -12.66 6.32
N ILE A 263 -5.51 -12.56 7.40
CA ILE A 263 -6.66 -13.43 7.72
C ILE A 263 -7.93 -12.59 7.63
N ASP A 264 -8.73 -12.82 6.58
CA ASP A 264 -9.89 -12.00 6.18
C ASP A 264 -11.26 -12.66 6.40
N THR A 265 -11.30 -13.90 6.90
CA THR A 265 -12.55 -14.57 7.28
C THR A 265 -12.46 -15.10 8.70
N ASN A 266 -13.55 -15.63 9.25
CA ASN A 266 -13.65 -16.15 10.62
C ASN A 266 -12.35 -16.87 11.01
N ALA A 267 -11.60 -16.25 11.95
CA ALA A 267 -10.26 -16.67 12.28
C ALA A 267 -10.25 -18.14 12.68
N THR A 268 -11.20 -18.57 13.52
CA THR A 268 -11.32 -19.97 13.98
C THR A 268 -11.42 -20.97 12.83
N ARG A 269 -12.14 -20.65 11.75
CA ARG A 269 -12.21 -21.51 10.55
C ARG A 269 -10.89 -21.48 9.78
N GLN A 270 -10.27 -20.31 9.59
CA GLN A 270 -9.00 -20.21 8.87
C GLN A 270 -7.83 -20.86 9.62
N CYS A 271 -7.76 -20.76 10.96
CA CYS A 271 -6.68 -21.36 11.75
C CYS A 271 -6.57 -22.88 11.51
N ARG A 272 -7.69 -23.55 11.19
CA ARG A 272 -7.70 -24.99 10.91
C ARG A 272 -6.95 -25.34 9.62
N PHE A 273 -7.04 -24.49 8.59
CA PHE A 273 -6.45 -24.75 7.27
C PHE A 273 -5.11 -24.03 7.05
N LEU A 274 -4.77 -23.07 7.91
CA LEU A 274 -3.54 -22.29 7.78
C LEU A 274 -2.25 -23.13 7.87
N PRO A 275 -2.13 -24.19 8.69
CA PRO A 275 -0.91 -25.00 8.74
C PRO A 275 -0.53 -25.59 7.38
N GLY A 276 -1.50 -26.16 6.66
CA GLY A 276 -1.26 -26.70 5.31
C GLY A 276 -0.87 -25.62 4.30
N ARG A 277 -1.46 -24.41 4.41
CA ARG A 277 -1.08 -23.27 3.58
C ARG A 277 0.32 -22.76 3.90
N LEU A 278 0.67 -22.66 5.18
CA LEU A 278 2.02 -22.27 5.61
C LEU A 278 3.07 -23.28 5.13
N ALA A 279 2.77 -24.59 5.22
CA ALA A 279 3.64 -25.63 4.69
C ALA A 279 3.91 -25.46 3.18
N ALA A 280 2.92 -25.04 2.40
CA ALA A 280 3.07 -24.78 0.97
C ALA A 280 4.03 -23.61 0.62
N LEU A 281 4.38 -22.75 1.59
CA LEU A 281 5.42 -21.72 1.42
C LEU A 281 6.84 -22.25 1.66
N GLY A 282 6.99 -23.48 2.18
CA GLY A 282 8.24 -24.03 2.70
C GLY A 282 8.67 -23.32 3.98
N LEU A 283 8.69 -24.06 5.11
CA LEU A 283 8.91 -23.49 6.45
C LEU A 283 10.30 -23.76 7.03
N ASP A 284 11.16 -24.46 6.29
CA ASP A 284 12.47 -24.90 6.80
C ASP A 284 13.37 -23.73 7.18
N ASP A 285 13.37 -22.68 6.35
CA ASP A 285 14.13 -21.44 6.53
C ASP A 285 13.37 -20.34 7.30
N VAL A 286 12.12 -20.61 7.72
CA VAL A 286 11.26 -19.62 8.37
C VAL A 286 11.64 -19.46 9.84
N ARG A 287 11.94 -18.22 10.23
CA ARG A 287 12.28 -17.78 11.58
C ARG A 287 11.10 -17.11 12.28
N ASN A 288 10.27 -16.35 11.55
CA ASN A 288 9.11 -15.66 12.09
C ASN A 288 7.91 -15.74 11.14
N ILE A 289 6.71 -15.77 11.72
CA ILE A 289 5.44 -15.63 11.00
C ILE A 289 4.70 -14.42 11.59
N TYR A 290 4.37 -13.46 10.75
CA TYR A 290 3.63 -12.26 11.10
C TYR A 290 2.23 -12.33 10.50
N LEU A 291 1.22 -12.21 11.35
CA LEU A 291 -0.18 -12.28 10.95
C LEU A 291 -0.89 -10.96 11.23
N ALA A 292 -1.70 -10.53 10.27
CA ALA A 292 -2.71 -9.49 10.45
C ALA A 292 -4.11 -10.09 10.28
N PHE A 293 -5.09 -9.54 11.00
CA PHE A 293 -6.46 -10.03 11.02
C PHE A 293 -7.45 -8.93 10.62
N ASP A 294 -8.52 -9.31 9.96
CA ASP A 294 -9.70 -8.48 9.77
C ASP A 294 -10.60 -8.54 11.01
N TYR A 295 -10.55 -7.51 11.85
CA TYR A 295 -11.35 -7.49 13.08
C TYR A 295 -12.85 -7.21 12.86
N ARG A 296 -13.32 -7.16 11.59
CA ARG A 296 -14.76 -7.26 11.29
C ARG A 296 -15.30 -8.69 11.44
N HIS A 297 -14.41 -9.68 11.47
CA HIS A 297 -14.76 -11.10 11.47
C HIS A 297 -14.14 -11.89 12.64
N THR A 298 -13.43 -11.21 13.53
CA THR A 298 -12.80 -11.80 14.71
C THR A 298 -12.53 -10.72 15.76
N ASP A 299 -12.28 -11.11 17.01
CA ASP A 299 -11.77 -10.22 18.05
C ASP A 299 -10.28 -10.43 18.37
N ARG A 300 -9.73 -9.58 19.23
CA ARG A 300 -8.31 -9.63 19.63
C ARG A 300 -7.95 -10.93 20.37
N GLY A 301 -8.84 -11.43 21.21
CA GLY A 301 -8.65 -12.67 21.94
C GLY A 301 -8.59 -13.88 21.00
N GLU A 302 -9.54 -13.96 20.06
CA GLU A 302 -9.59 -14.98 19.02
C GLU A 302 -8.35 -14.96 18.11
N ALA A 303 -7.91 -13.77 17.66
CA ALA A 303 -6.71 -13.61 16.84
C ALA A 303 -5.45 -14.12 17.58
N VAL A 304 -5.30 -13.78 18.87
CA VAL A 304 -4.20 -14.27 19.71
C VAL A 304 -4.29 -15.78 19.94
N ALA A 305 -5.50 -16.30 20.21
CA ALA A 305 -5.72 -17.73 20.37
C ALA A 305 -5.41 -18.50 19.07
N CYS A 306 -5.76 -17.94 17.91
CA CYS A 306 -5.39 -18.45 16.60
C CYS A 306 -3.87 -18.55 16.45
N ALA A 307 -3.16 -17.44 16.68
CA ALA A 307 -1.70 -17.39 16.56
C ALA A 307 -1.01 -18.40 17.49
N ARG A 308 -1.49 -18.55 18.73
CA ARG A 308 -0.98 -19.54 19.69
C ARG A 308 -1.19 -20.99 19.22
N ARG A 309 -2.39 -21.32 18.71
CA ARG A 309 -2.68 -22.66 18.16
C ARG A 309 -1.79 -22.96 16.97
N LEU A 310 -1.66 -22.00 16.06
CA LEU A 310 -0.81 -22.13 14.88
C LEU A 310 0.66 -22.32 15.26
N GLN A 311 1.18 -21.52 16.19
CA GLN A 311 2.55 -21.64 16.69
C GLN A 311 2.85 -23.04 17.21
N LYS A 312 1.90 -23.66 17.94
CA LYS A 312 2.04 -25.05 18.40
C LYS A 312 2.07 -26.05 17.24
N SER A 313 1.29 -25.83 16.18
CA SER A 313 1.21 -26.75 15.04
C SER A 313 2.38 -26.66 14.07
N VAL A 314 2.94 -25.46 13.84
CA VAL A 314 4.00 -25.25 12.84
C VAL A 314 5.39 -25.14 13.46
N HIS A 315 5.49 -25.12 14.80
CA HIS A 315 6.75 -25.01 15.55
C HIS A 315 7.62 -23.81 15.11
N ARG A 316 6.97 -22.67 14.85
CA ARG A 316 7.62 -21.40 14.49
C ARG A 316 6.99 -20.24 15.28
N PRO A 317 7.77 -19.21 15.67
CA PRO A 317 7.24 -18.01 16.31
C PRO A 317 6.17 -17.32 15.46
N ILE A 318 5.01 -17.02 16.06
CA ILE A 318 3.91 -16.30 15.40
C ILE A 318 3.58 -15.02 16.17
N LYS A 319 3.54 -13.90 15.46
CA LYS A 319 3.23 -12.58 16.03
C LYS A 319 2.03 -11.97 15.30
N VAL A 320 1.02 -11.54 16.06
CA VAL A 320 -0.06 -10.68 15.54
C VAL A 320 0.49 -9.26 15.47
N VAL A 321 0.35 -8.59 14.31
CA VAL A 321 1.01 -7.29 14.06
C VAL A 321 0.06 -6.13 13.79
N ASN A 322 -1.25 -6.37 13.83
CA ASN A 322 -2.26 -5.32 13.65
C ASN A 322 -3.29 -5.32 14.78
N GLN A 323 -4.04 -4.24 14.87
CA GLN A 323 -5.01 -3.95 15.92
C GLN A 323 -6.39 -3.60 15.32
N PRO A 324 -7.49 -3.71 16.08
CA PRO A 324 -8.85 -3.36 15.63
C PRO A 324 -9.04 -1.83 15.53
N VAL A 325 -8.16 -1.15 14.80
CA VAL A 325 -8.12 0.31 14.69
C VAL A 325 -8.52 0.74 13.28
N THR A 326 -9.52 1.61 13.20
CA THR A 326 -9.91 2.34 11.96
C THR A 326 -9.28 3.73 11.95
N VAL A 327 -9.43 4.49 10.87
CA VAL A 327 -9.00 5.92 10.82
C VAL A 327 -9.60 6.72 11.97
N ALA A 328 -10.90 6.55 12.25
CA ALA A 328 -11.58 7.24 13.35
C ALA A 328 -11.03 6.83 14.71
N GLY A 329 -10.81 5.52 14.93
CA GLY A 329 -10.20 5.02 16.16
C GLY A 329 -8.78 5.55 16.37
N ALA A 330 -7.97 5.62 15.32
CA ALA A 330 -6.61 6.13 15.40
C ALA A 330 -6.55 7.63 15.75
N LEU A 331 -7.51 8.43 15.25
CA LEU A 331 -7.61 9.85 15.62
C LEU A 331 -7.91 10.02 17.11
N TRP A 332 -8.77 9.18 17.67
CA TRP A 332 -9.11 9.18 19.10
C TRP A 332 -7.89 8.83 19.96
N VAL A 333 -7.21 7.71 19.67
CA VAL A 333 -6.00 7.28 20.40
C VAL A 333 -4.89 8.35 20.32
N GLY A 334 -4.68 8.94 19.14
CA GLY A 334 -3.70 10.00 18.97
C GLY A 334 -4.06 11.32 19.67
N TRP A 335 -5.32 11.51 20.06
CA TRP A 335 -5.75 12.66 20.86
C TRP A 335 -5.53 12.40 22.35
N GLU A 336 -5.90 11.22 22.86
CA GLU A 336 -5.67 10.81 24.25
C GLU A 336 -4.19 10.89 24.64
N ASN A 337 -3.29 10.33 23.82
CA ASN A 337 -1.85 10.36 24.10
C ASN A 337 -1.30 11.79 24.20
N ARG A 338 -1.80 12.71 23.36
CA ARG A 338 -1.38 14.13 23.39
C ARG A 338 -1.90 14.90 24.60
N ILE A 339 -2.96 14.43 25.24
CA ILE A 339 -3.47 15.02 26.49
C ILE A 339 -2.68 14.48 27.68
N MET A 340 -2.31 13.20 27.67
CA MET A 340 -1.53 12.61 28.77
C MET A 340 -0.06 13.04 28.77
N ASP A 341 0.50 13.43 27.62
CA ASP A 341 1.87 13.94 27.50
C ASP A 341 1.99 15.46 27.81
N ARG A 342 0.95 16.10 28.35
CA ARG A 342 0.92 17.53 28.75
C ARG A 342 0.70 17.70 30.23
#